data_AF-A0A8B9SH10-F1
#
_entry.id   AF-A0A8B9SH10-F1
#
_cell.length_a   1.000
_cell.length_b   1.000
_cell.length_c   1.000
_cell.angle_alpha   90.00
_cell.angle_beta   90.00
_cell.angle_gamma   90.00
#
_symmetry.space_group_name_H-M   'P 1'
#
loop_
_entity.id
_entity.type
_entity.pdbx_description
1 polymer ?
#
loop_
_entity_poly.entity_id
_entity_poly.type
_entity_poly.pdbx_seq_one_letter_code
_entity_poly.pdbx_strand_id
1 'polypeptide(L)'
;MGSTTLPCTYVPSEGFTQQTLTWSMERDHSTSTIFRRDESGDHILLARFRDRVSVPKRSPGDASLHIMNLEIPDSGHYTCQVIWRSKNNSLITKDVTTTVRVIKGKSSNKPIIRAGALGLTVPVGARTSLTCVAHGSPPISYRWFRAVPGGTALPLSSQAELTWDSLRPSDAGTYYCEAENRVGAGVVQRSDAVELVVRGESPACSSSPQRQEPVRQMVPVRPGIRHVAPNVNRVWIAAQEGSPALPLAHLAFAWLGTQAGRAANRLMSGLSHRVPSHTATHAWDQPAHRTPTPLRRQRSSPCAGR
;
A
#
# COMPACT_ATOMS: atom_id res chain seq x y z
N MET A 1 -23.83 10.21 -3.50
CA MET A 1 -23.86 11.66 -3.78
C MET A 1 -23.97 12.38 -2.44
N GLY A 2 -23.09 13.34 -2.14
CA GLY A 2 -23.10 14.04 -0.83
C GLY A 2 -24.12 15.17 -0.80
N SER A 3 -24.58 15.57 0.38
CA SER A 3 -25.40 16.76 0.61
C SER A 3 -24.80 17.60 1.73
N THR A 4 -25.04 18.90 1.70
CA THR A 4 -24.63 19.81 2.78
C THR A 4 -25.72 20.83 3.06
N THR A 5 -25.70 21.40 4.27
CA THR A 5 -26.55 22.52 4.66
C THR A 5 -25.65 23.68 5.05
N LEU A 6 -25.82 24.81 4.38
CA LEU A 6 -25.11 26.04 4.71
C LEU A 6 -25.95 26.83 5.71
N PRO A 7 -25.49 26.96 6.96
CA PRO A 7 -26.29 27.59 8.01
C PRO A 7 -26.42 29.09 7.73
N CYS A 8 -27.65 29.57 7.73
CA CYS A 8 -27.94 30.99 7.76
C CYS A 8 -29.19 31.18 8.61
N THR A 9 -28.98 31.46 9.90
CA THR A 9 -30.07 31.65 10.86
C THR A 9 -30.01 33.05 11.47
N TYR A 10 -31.18 33.59 11.75
CA TYR A 10 -31.35 34.88 12.39
C TYR A 10 -32.53 34.80 13.36
N VAL A 11 -32.51 35.64 14.40
CA VAL A 11 -33.64 35.73 15.33
C VAL A 11 -34.67 36.69 14.73
N PRO A 12 -35.91 36.27 14.47
CA PRO A 12 -36.97 37.17 14.03
C PRO A 12 -37.25 38.22 15.11
N SER A 13 -37.22 39.50 14.75
CA SER A 13 -37.51 40.61 15.65
C SER A 13 -38.84 41.27 15.32
N GLU A 14 -39.59 41.65 16.34
CA GLU A 14 -40.86 42.36 16.16
C GLU A 14 -40.63 43.70 15.42
N GLY A 15 -41.37 43.92 14.34
CA GLY A 15 -41.28 45.13 13.52
C GLY A 15 -40.33 45.05 12.33
N PHE A 16 -39.71 43.90 12.08
CA PHE A 16 -38.96 43.63 10.86
C PHE A 16 -39.66 42.58 10.01
N THR A 17 -39.91 42.89 8.75
CA THR A 17 -40.42 41.93 7.75
C THR A 17 -39.30 41.58 6.78
N GLN A 18 -39.08 40.29 6.55
CA GLN A 18 -38.11 39.85 5.54
C GLN A 18 -38.62 40.28 4.16
N GLN A 19 -37.83 41.08 3.44
CA GLN A 19 -38.11 41.52 2.07
C GLN A 19 -37.49 40.57 1.06
N THR A 20 -36.21 40.25 1.23
CA THR A 20 -35.48 39.42 0.26
C THR A 20 -34.46 38.56 0.96
N LEU A 21 -34.38 37.30 0.56
CA LEU A 21 -33.30 36.39 0.89
C LEU A 21 -32.57 36.01 -0.38
N THR A 22 -31.26 36.18 -0.39
CA THR A 22 -30.40 35.87 -1.53
C THR A 22 -29.26 34.97 -1.07
N TRP A 23 -29.06 33.87 -1.79
CA TRP A 23 -27.82 33.09 -1.72
C TRP A 23 -27.03 33.30 -3.00
N SER A 24 -25.79 33.76 -2.86
CA SER A 24 -24.83 33.89 -3.95
C SER A 24 -23.63 33.00 -3.71
N MET A 25 -22.96 32.64 -4.80
CA MET A 25 -21.67 31.96 -4.78
C MET A 25 -20.67 32.81 -5.54
N GLU A 26 -19.52 33.03 -4.93
CA GLU A 26 -18.37 33.65 -5.55
C GLU A 26 -17.35 32.60 -5.98
N ARG A 27 -16.91 32.73 -7.22
CA ARG A 27 -15.88 31.89 -7.82
C ARG A 27 -15.04 32.72 -8.79
N ASP A 28 -13.72 32.65 -8.69
CA ASP A 28 -12.79 33.31 -9.61
C ASP A 28 -13.10 34.83 -9.76
N HIS A 29 -13.50 35.51 -8.67
CA HIS A 29 -13.98 36.90 -8.63
C HIS A 29 -15.28 37.19 -9.38
N SER A 30 -16.02 36.15 -9.76
CA SER A 30 -17.38 36.24 -10.32
C SER A 30 -18.41 35.80 -9.28
N THR A 31 -19.34 36.70 -8.96
CA THR A 31 -20.44 36.41 -8.03
C THR A 31 -21.69 36.06 -8.83
N SER A 32 -22.23 34.88 -8.59
CA SER A 32 -23.45 34.39 -9.22
C SER A 32 -24.53 34.13 -8.18
N THR A 33 -25.73 34.64 -8.40
CA THR A 33 -26.87 34.35 -7.53
C THR A 33 -27.40 32.94 -7.79
N ILE A 34 -27.48 32.12 -6.76
CA ILE A 34 -27.99 30.76 -6.83
C ILE A 34 -29.49 30.76 -6.60
N PHE A 35 -29.90 31.34 -5.47
CA PHE A 35 -31.28 31.32 -4.99
C PHE A 35 -31.68 32.72 -4.54
N ARG A 36 -32.91 33.11 -4.86
CA ARG A 36 -33.53 34.34 -4.41
C ARG A 36 -34.96 34.05 -3.97
N ARG A 37 -35.34 34.55 -2.81
CA ARG A 37 -36.73 34.55 -2.33
C ARG A 37 -37.19 35.97 -2.09
N ASP A 38 -38.30 36.34 -2.72
CA ASP A 38 -38.97 37.63 -2.55
C ASP A 38 -40.51 37.42 -2.50
N GLU A 39 -41.27 38.51 -2.63
CA GLU A 39 -42.73 38.49 -2.57
C GLU A 39 -43.38 37.62 -3.67
N SER A 40 -42.67 37.36 -4.78
CA SER A 40 -43.15 36.49 -5.87
C SER A 40 -42.86 35.00 -5.65
N GLY A 41 -42.02 34.67 -4.67
CA GLY A 41 -41.67 33.29 -4.31
C GLY A 41 -40.19 32.97 -4.45
N ASP A 42 -39.89 31.69 -4.69
CA ASP A 42 -38.55 31.13 -4.74
C ASP A 42 -38.05 31.02 -6.18
N HIS A 43 -36.87 31.59 -6.44
CA HIS A 43 -36.24 31.62 -7.76
C HIS A 43 -34.84 30.99 -7.69
N ILE A 44 -34.60 29.97 -8.51
CA ILE A 44 -33.27 29.38 -8.69
C ILE A 44 -32.68 29.93 -9.99
N LEU A 45 -31.77 30.88 -9.87
CA LEU A 45 -31.26 31.66 -10.99
C LEU A 45 -30.11 30.96 -11.71
N LEU A 46 -29.31 30.17 -11.00
CA LEU A 46 -28.18 29.45 -11.58
C LEU A 46 -28.57 28.04 -12.00
N ALA A 47 -28.56 27.77 -13.31
CA ALA A 47 -29.07 26.53 -13.90
C ALA A 47 -28.47 25.25 -13.29
N ARG A 48 -27.18 25.26 -12.97
CA ARG A 48 -26.45 24.12 -12.37
C ARG A 48 -26.96 23.69 -10.97
N PHE A 49 -27.69 24.58 -10.29
CA PHE A 49 -28.25 24.33 -8.95
C PHE A 49 -29.76 24.04 -8.99
N ARG A 50 -30.40 24.07 -10.18
CA ARG A 50 -31.81 23.70 -10.32
C ARG A 50 -32.03 22.28 -9.83
N ASP A 51 -33.14 22.07 -9.12
CA ASP A 51 -33.55 20.79 -8.52
C ASP A 51 -32.58 20.21 -7.47
N ARG A 52 -31.54 20.96 -7.11
CA ARG A 52 -30.52 20.53 -6.15
C ARG A 52 -30.47 21.40 -4.90
N VAL A 53 -31.11 22.57 -4.93
CA VAL A 53 -31.10 23.49 -3.79
C VAL A 53 -32.50 23.73 -3.23
N SER A 54 -32.57 23.89 -1.91
CA SER A 54 -33.80 24.27 -1.23
C SER A 54 -33.51 25.10 0.02
N VAL A 55 -34.46 25.95 0.38
CA VAL A 55 -34.42 26.75 1.61
C VAL A 55 -35.74 26.53 2.36
N PRO A 56 -35.72 26.27 3.69
CA PRO A 56 -36.92 26.10 4.49
C PRO A 56 -37.93 27.24 4.31
N LYS A 57 -39.22 26.93 4.16
CA LYS A 57 -40.31 27.92 4.01
C LYS A 57 -41.11 28.18 5.28
N ARG A 58 -41.18 27.21 6.18
CA ARG A 58 -42.08 27.22 7.36
C ARG A 58 -41.34 27.40 8.68
N SER A 59 -40.08 27.85 8.62
CA SER A 59 -39.21 28.04 9.77
C SER A 59 -38.73 29.48 9.79
N PRO A 60 -39.50 30.42 10.38
CA PRO A 60 -39.09 31.83 10.46
C PRO A 60 -37.76 31.93 11.21
N GLY A 61 -36.80 32.66 10.64
CA GLY A 61 -35.45 32.76 11.19
C GLY A 61 -34.46 31.75 10.60
N ASP A 62 -34.92 30.72 9.88
CA ASP A 62 -34.04 29.78 9.19
C ASP A 62 -34.04 30.03 7.67
N ALA A 63 -32.92 30.57 7.21
CA ALA A 63 -32.62 30.85 5.81
C ALA A 63 -31.49 29.93 5.27
N SER A 64 -31.23 28.81 5.95
CA SER A 64 -30.16 27.88 5.59
C SER A 64 -30.39 27.27 4.20
N LEU A 65 -29.31 27.17 3.42
CA LEU A 65 -29.35 26.59 2.07
C LEU A 65 -28.99 25.11 2.12
N HIS A 66 -29.92 24.25 1.73
CA HIS A 66 -29.65 22.83 1.52
C HIS A 66 -29.18 22.62 0.09
N ILE A 67 -28.04 21.97 -0.09
CA ILE A 67 -27.48 21.61 -1.40
C ILE A 67 -27.37 20.09 -1.48
N MET A 68 -28.08 19.50 -2.43
CA MET A 68 -28.07 18.07 -2.74
C MET A 68 -27.13 17.77 -3.92
N ASN A 69 -26.70 16.51 -3.99
CA ASN A 69 -25.88 15.99 -5.07
C ASN A 69 -24.59 16.77 -5.32
N LEU A 70 -23.85 17.12 -4.26
CA LEU A 70 -22.63 17.92 -4.33
C LEU A 70 -21.60 17.37 -5.33
N GLU A 71 -21.03 18.29 -6.10
CA GLU A 71 -19.99 18.07 -7.07
C GLU A 71 -18.76 18.93 -6.76
N ILE A 72 -17.57 18.49 -7.19
CA ILE A 72 -16.31 19.25 -7.03
C ILE A 72 -16.43 20.74 -7.42
N PRO A 73 -17.05 21.12 -8.57
CA PRO A 73 -17.21 22.51 -8.96
C PRO A 73 -18.13 23.32 -8.04
N ASP A 74 -18.87 22.70 -7.11
CA ASP A 74 -19.66 23.41 -6.11
C ASP A 74 -18.78 23.96 -4.97
N SER A 75 -17.47 23.72 -4.99
CA SER A 75 -16.54 24.37 -4.06
C SER A 75 -16.46 25.87 -4.34
N GLY A 76 -16.54 26.70 -3.29
CA GLY A 76 -16.47 28.15 -3.40
C GLY A 76 -16.92 28.86 -2.13
N HIS A 77 -17.05 30.19 -2.21
CA HIS A 77 -17.56 31.02 -1.12
C HIS A 77 -19.04 31.29 -1.34
N TYR A 78 -19.87 30.92 -0.38
CA TYR A 78 -21.31 31.09 -0.45
C TYR A 78 -21.73 32.18 0.52
N THR A 79 -22.43 33.18 0.04
CA THR A 79 -22.90 34.29 0.85
C THR A 79 -24.42 34.23 0.96
N CYS A 80 -24.91 34.14 2.19
CA CYS A 80 -26.30 34.38 2.52
C CYS A 80 -26.47 35.87 2.78
N GLN A 81 -27.43 36.51 2.12
CA GLN A 81 -27.78 37.91 2.33
C GLN A 81 -29.27 38.01 2.58
N VAL A 82 -29.65 38.65 3.68
CA VAL A 82 -31.05 38.87 4.04
C VAL A 82 -31.28 40.37 4.18
N ILE A 83 -32.35 40.85 3.56
CA ILE A 83 -32.81 42.23 3.62
C ILE A 83 -34.14 42.24 4.36
N TRP A 84 -34.22 43.00 5.44
CA TRP A 84 -35.44 43.25 6.20
C TRP A 84 -35.90 44.69 6.02
N ARG A 85 -37.21 44.89 6.03
CA ARG A 85 -37.85 46.19 6.11
C ARG A 85 -38.36 46.43 7.53
N SER A 86 -37.96 47.55 8.12
CA SER A 86 -38.46 48.04 9.40
C SER A 86 -39.81 48.74 9.25
N LYS A 87 -40.53 48.95 10.36
CA LYS A 87 -41.77 49.74 10.40
C LYS A 87 -41.62 51.17 9.86
N ASN A 88 -40.43 51.78 10.02
CA ASN A 88 -40.13 53.11 9.47
C ASN A 88 -39.73 53.08 7.98
N ASN A 89 -39.96 51.95 7.30
CA ASN A 89 -39.61 51.70 5.91
C ASN A 89 -38.09 51.71 5.61
N SER A 90 -37.22 51.73 6.63
CA SER A 90 -35.78 51.54 6.45
C SER A 90 -35.45 50.09 6.11
N LEU A 91 -34.46 49.90 5.25
CA LEU A 91 -33.95 48.59 4.87
C LEU A 91 -32.70 48.27 5.67
N ILE A 92 -32.66 47.09 6.29
CA ILE A 92 -31.49 46.55 6.98
C ILE A 92 -31.02 45.32 6.22
N THR A 93 -29.73 45.26 5.96
CA THR A 93 -29.08 44.14 5.28
C THR A 93 -28.13 43.45 6.24
N LYS A 94 -28.14 42.12 6.27
CA LYS A 94 -27.10 41.30 6.90
C LYS A 94 -26.67 40.20 5.97
N ASP A 95 -25.39 39.90 6.00
CA ASP A 95 -24.77 38.88 5.20
C ASP A 95 -23.78 38.03 6.01
N VAL A 96 -23.67 36.76 5.62
CA VAL A 96 -22.71 35.82 6.19
C VAL A 96 -22.14 34.96 5.07
N THR A 97 -20.82 34.81 5.06
CA THR A 97 -20.12 34.03 4.04
C THR A 97 -19.58 32.72 4.63
N THR A 98 -19.91 31.61 3.98
CA THR A 98 -19.46 30.26 4.33
C THR A 98 -18.63 29.67 3.19
N THR A 99 -17.43 29.20 3.50
CA THR A 99 -16.58 28.53 2.52
C THR A 99 -16.95 27.05 2.44
N VAL A 100 -17.31 26.59 1.24
CA VAL A 100 -17.63 25.20 0.96
C VAL A 100 -16.50 24.58 0.16
N ARG A 101 -15.98 23.45 0.64
CA ARG A 101 -14.96 22.68 -0.06
C ARG A 101 -15.49 21.29 -0.35
N VAL A 102 -15.81 21.02 -1.62
CA VAL A 102 -16.26 19.70 -2.07
C VAL A 102 -15.05 18.90 -2.51
N ILE A 103 -14.78 17.84 -1.76
CA ILE A 103 -13.72 16.89 -2.06
C ILE A 103 -14.34 15.58 -2.55
N LYS A 104 -13.88 15.09 -3.70
CA LYS A 104 -14.26 13.77 -4.19
C LYS A 104 -13.49 12.73 -3.37
N GLY A 105 -14.08 12.29 -2.27
CA GLY A 105 -13.60 11.12 -1.56
C GLY A 105 -13.88 9.88 -2.40
N LYS A 106 -12.86 9.04 -2.63
CA LYS A 106 -13.15 7.61 -2.82
C LYS A 106 -13.80 7.18 -1.52
N SER A 107 -15.07 6.75 -1.57
CA SER A 107 -15.71 6.09 -0.44
C SER A 107 -14.74 5.04 0.06
N SER A 108 -14.23 5.21 1.29
CA SER A 108 -13.25 4.28 1.83
C SER A 108 -13.96 2.96 1.98
N ASN A 109 -13.65 2.03 1.10
CA ASN A 109 -14.07 0.66 1.30
C ASN A 109 -13.43 0.15 2.58
N LYS A 110 -14.02 -0.91 3.11
CA LYS A 110 -13.48 -1.64 4.25
C LYS A 110 -12.00 -1.97 4.00
N PRO A 111 -11.09 -1.69 4.95
CA PRO A 111 -9.69 -2.03 4.79
C PRO A 111 -9.51 -3.55 4.72
N ILE A 112 -8.52 -3.99 3.97
CA ILE A 112 -8.20 -5.40 3.73
C ILE A 112 -6.84 -5.69 4.35
N ILE A 113 -6.74 -6.77 5.12
CA ILE A 113 -5.46 -7.25 5.63
C ILE A 113 -4.82 -8.16 4.58
N ARG A 114 -3.57 -7.87 4.23
CA ARG A 114 -2.70 -8.73 3.42
C ARG A 114 -1.64 -9.35 4.31
N ALA A 115 -1.49 -10.66 4.24
CA ALA A 115 -0.38 -11.32 4.89
C ALA A 115 0.90 -11.16 4.07
N GLY A 116 2.05 -11.14 4.74
CA GLY A 116 3.37 -11.17 4.13
C GLY A 116 3.65 -12.48 3.40
N ALA A 117 4.89 -12.67 2.95
CA ALA A 117 5.29 -13.79 2.08
C ALA A 117 4.99 -15.19 2.67
N LEU A 118 4.98 -15.34 3.99
CA LEU A 118 4.72 -16.60 4.69
C LEU A 118 3.21 -16.86 4.92
N GLY A 119 2.35 -15.92 4.55
CA GLY A 119 0.90 -16.04 4.74
C GLY A 119 0.46 -15.90 6.20
N LEU A 120 -0.69 -16.48 6.52
CA LEU A 120 -1.29 -16.45 7.86
C LEU A 120 -0.84 -17.62 8.74
N THR A 121 -0.09 -18.57 8.20
CA THR A 121 0.42 -19.72 8.95
C THR A 121 1.93 -19.80 8.85
N VAL A 122 2.60 -19.39 9.91
CA VAL A 122 4.03 -19.06 9.88
C VAL A 122 4.78 -19.89 10.91
N PRO A 123 5.97 -20.44 10.60
CA PRO A 123 6.75 -21.20 11.59
C PRO A 123 7.27 -20.30 12.73
N VAL A 124 7.44 -20.90 13.91
CA VAL A 124 8.07 -20.24 15.06
C VAL A 124 9.45 -19.71 14.66
N GLY A 125 9.79 -18.50 15.13
CA GLY A 125 11.09 -17.89 14.90
C GLY A 125 11.21 -17.12 13.58
N ALA A 126 10.29 -17.32 12.63
CA ALA A 126 10.33 -16.62 11.35
C ALA A 126 9.86 -15.16 11.45
N ARG A 127 10.40 -14.32 10.55
CA ARG A 127 9.97 -12.94 10.35
C ARG A 127 8.74 -12.90 9.44
N THR A 128 7.69 -12.18 9.84
CA THR A 128 6.50 -11.95 9.02
C THR A 128 5.91 -10.56 9.24
N SER A 129 4.96 -10.18 8.40
CA SER A 129 4.18 -8.97 8.57
C SER A 129 2.74 -9.13 8.11
N LEU A 130 1.87 -8.30 8.67
CA LEU A 130 0.51 -8.07 8.17
C LEU A 130 0.41 -6.62 7.70
N THR A 131 -0.11 -6.40 6.51
CA THR A 131 -0.29 -5.06 5.94
C THR A 131 -1.77 -4.73 5.82
N CYS A 132 -2.19 -3.61 6.40
CA CYS A 132 -3.53 -3.08 6.32
C CYS A 132 -3.61 -2.18 5.09
N VAL A 133 -4.44 -2.55 4.11
CA VAL A 133 -4.62 -1.78 2.88
C VAL A 133 -6.00 -1.14 2.91
N ALA A 134 -6.02 0.19 2.98
CA ALA A 134 -7.23 0.99 2.85
C ALA A 134 -7.18 1.80 1.55
N HIS A 135 -8.30 1.88 0.83
CA HIS A 135 -8.41 2.80 -0.29
C HIS A 135 -9.13 4.06 0.17
N GLY A 136 -8.54 5.21 -0.11
CA GLY A 136 -9.17 6.48 0.21
C GLY A 136 -8.23 7.64 -0.13
N SER A 137 -8.73 8.86 0.09
CA SER A 137 -7.93 10.06 -0.07
C SER A 137 -6.97 10.24 1.12
N PRO A 138 -5.66 10.45 0.93
CA PRO A 138 -4.72 10.71 2.03
C PRO A 138 -5.03 12.04 2.76
N PRO A 139 -4.63 12.20 4.04
CA PRO A 139 -3.92 11.23 4.87
C PRO A 139 -4.84 10.18 5.50
N ILE A 140 -4.42 8.90 5.49
CA ILE A 140 -5.09 7.77 6.14
C ILE A 140 -4.29 7.41 7.40
N SER A 141 -4.96 7.30 8.54
CA SER A 141 -4.37 6.83 9.80
C SER A 141 -4.76 5.38 10.05
N TYR A 142 -3.80 4.56 10.52
CA TYR A 142 -4.01 3.13 10.78
C TYR A 142 -3.92 2.83 12.27
N ARG A 143 -4.64 1.79 12.72
CA ARG A 143 -4.53 1.22 14.06
C ARG A 143 -4.70 -0.29 13.98
N TRP A 144 -3.82 -1.04 14.62
CA TRP A 144 -3.86 -2.50 14.70
C TRP A 144 -4.35 -2.95 16.05
N PHE A 145 -5.16 -4.00 16.03
CA PHE A 145 -5.72 -4.60 17.22
C PHE A 145 -5.61 -6.11 17.19
N ARG A 146 -5.34 -6.70 18.36
CA ARG A 146 -5.52 -8.13 18.61
C ARG A 146 -6.87 -8.33 19.31
N ALA A 147 -7.72 -9.16 18.72
CA ALA A 147 -8.96 -9.56 19.35
C ALA A 147 -8.67 -10.50 20.54
N VAL A 148 -9.31 -10.24 21.68
CA VAL A 148 -9.20 -11.05 22.89
C VAL A 148 -10.59 -11.65 23.18
N PRO A 149 -10.73 -12.98 23.27
CA PRO A 149 -12.01 -13.61 23.61
C PRO A 149 -12.56 -13.07 24.94
N GLY A 150 -13.77 -12.52 24.93
CA GLY A 150 -14.45 -12.04 26.15
C GLY A 150 -13.85 -10.78 26.79
N GLY A 151 -12.96 -10.05 26.10
CA GLY A 151 -12.29 -8.87 26.63
C GLY A 151 -12.15 -7.73 25.62
N THR A 152 -11.48 -6.65 26.06
CA THR A 152 -11.18 -5.49 25.23
C THR A 152 -10.03 -5.80 24.27
N ALA A 153 -10.17 -5.40 23.00
CA ALA A 153 -9.12 -5.60 22.00
C ALA A 153 -7.84 -4.83 22.37
N LEU A 154 -6.69 -5.46 22.16
CA LEU A 154 -5.38 -4.92 22.53
C LEU A 154 -4.80 -4.10 21.37
N PRO A 155 -4.53 -2.79 21.52
CA PRO A 155 -3.86 -2.00 20.49
C PRO A 155 -2.38 -2.43 20.34
N LEU A 156 -1.90 -2.50 19.10
CA LEU A 156 -0.56 -3.00 18.78
C LEU A 156 0.32 -1.98 18.06
N SER A 157 -0.18 -1.34 17.02
CA SER A 157 0.59 -0.44 16.15
C SER A 157 -0.33 0.60 15.50
N SER A 158 0.22 1.76 15.15
CA SER A 158 -0.43 2.82 14.38
C SER A 158 0.06 2.92 12.93
N GLN A 159 0.93 2.01 12.51
CA GLN A 159 1.47 1.95 11.15
C GLN A 159 0.57 1.10 10.24
N ALA A 160 0.71 1.29 8.92
CA ALA A 160 0.00 0.46 7.94
C ALA A 160 0.41 -1.01 8.01
N GLU A 161 1.64 -1.28 8.45
CA GLU A 161 2.21 -2.62 8.57
C GLU A 161 2.46 -2.98 10.04
N LEU A 162 2.13 -4.21 10.40
CA LEU A 162 2.43 -4.84 11.68
C LEU A 162 3.45 -5.94 11.45
N THR A 163 4.68 -5.74 11.94
CA THR A 163 5.83 -6.61 11.67
C THR A 163 6.27 -7.37 12.93
N TRP A 164 6.64 -8.64 12.76
CA TRP A 164 7.31 -9.45 13.76
C TRP A 164 8.66 -9.91 13.23
N ASP A 165 9.74 -9.61 13.95
CA ASP A 165 11.09 -10.09 13.59
C ASP A 165 11.29 -11.58 13.87
N SER A 166 10.63 -12.09 14.92
CA SER A 166 10.70 -13.49 15.32
C SER A 166 9.41 -13.88 16.02
N LEU A 167 8.57 -14.66 15.33
CA LEU A 167 7.27 -15.09 15.84
C LEU A 167 7.37 -16.08 17.00
N ARG A 168 6.56 -15.85 18.04
CA ARG A 168 6.41 -16.75 19.18
C ARG A 168 5.04 -17.41 19.16
N PRO A 169 4.87 -18.60 19.78
CA PRO A 169 3.55 -19.22 19.93
C PRO A 169 2.51 -18.30 20.61
N SER A 170 2.96 -17.40 21.49
CA SER A 170 2.11 -16.40 22.17
C SER A 170 1.55 -15.33 21.23
N ASP A 171 2.12 -15.18 20.03
CA ASP A 171 1.68 -14.23 19.01
C ASP A 171 0.58 -14.81 18.10
N ALA A 172 0.22 -16.09 18.27
CA ALA A 172 -0.91 -16.66 17.54
C ALA A 172 -2.23 -16.03 18.03
N GLY A 173 -3.12 -15.66 17.10
CA GLY A 173 -4.40 -15.06 17.48
C GLY A 173 -5.10 -14.36 16.33
N THR A 174 -6.22 -13.72 16.64
CA THR A 174 -7.04 -12.99 15.66
C THR A 174 -6.69 -11.51 15.66
N TYR A 175 -6.39 -10.96 14.48
CA TYR A 175 -5.95 -9.58 14.27
C TYR A 175 -6.90 -8.85 13.35
N TYR A 176 -7.15 -7.57 13.62
CA TYR A 176 -7.86 -6.68 12.72
C TYR A 176 -7.22 -5.30 12.73
N CYS A 177 -7.46 -4.53 11.67
CA CYS A 177 -7.01 -3.15 11.59
C CYS A 177 -8.18 -2.19 11.40
N GLU A 178 -7.99 -0.98 11.89
CA GLU A 178 -8.87 0.16 11.62
C GLU A 178 -8.10 1.18 10.78
N ALA A 179 -8.77 1.70 9.76
CA ALA A 179 -8.27 2.78 8.94
C ALA A 179 -9.22 3.96 9.03
N GLU A 180 -8.68 5.12 9.41
CA GLU A 180 -9.41 6.37 9.51
C GLU A 180 -9.01 7.26 8.33
N ASN A 181 -10.01 7.64 7.54
CA ASN A 181 -9.83 8.63 6.49
C ASN A 181 -10.44 9.96 6.93
N ARG A 182 -9.63 11.02 6.98
CA ARG A 182 -10.08 12.36 7.37
C ARG A 182 -10.96 13.05 6.31
N VAL A 183 -11.14 12.45 5.14
CA VAL A 183 -12.06 12.92 4.10
C VAL A 183 -13.49 12.53 4.46
N GLY A 184 -14.33 13.54 4.73
CA GLY A 184 -15.70 13.37 5.22
C GLY A 184 -15.79 13.58 6.74
N ALA A 185 -16.69 12.86 7.40
CA ALA A 185 -16.90 12.94 8.86
C ALA A 185 -15.84 12.20 9.71
N GLY A 186 -14.65 11.93 9.16
CA GLY A 186 -13.62 11.14 9.86
C GLY A 186 -14.05 9.69 10.10
N VAL A 187 -14.63 9.03 9.09
CA VAL A 187 -15.17 7.67 9.25
C VAL A 187 -14.03 6.68 9.49
N VAL A 188 -14.09 5.99 10.63
CA VAL A 188 -13.22 4.88 10.97
C VAL A 188 -13.83 3.60 10.41
N GLN A 189 -13.07 2.87 9.57
CA GLN A 189 -13.49 1.60 9.00
C GLN A 189 -12.66 0.45 9.57
N ARG A 190 -13.32 -0.65 9.96
CA ARG A 190 -12.68 -1.85 10.52
C ARG A 190 -12.56 -2.96 9.48
N SER A 191 -11.39 -3.60 9.38
CA SER A 191 -11.16 -4.74 8.48
C SER A 191 -11.90 -6.01 8.93
N ASP A 192 -11.89 -7.02 8.06
CA ASP A 192 -12.13 -8.39 8.50
C ASP A 192 -11.00 -8.82 9.44
N ALA A 193 -11.35 -9.68 10.39
CA ALA A 193 -10.38 -10.24 11.30
C ALA A 193 -9.71 -11.44 10.64
N VAL A 194 -8.39 -11.55 10.78
CA VAL A 194 -7.59 -12.66 10.26
C VAL A 194 -6.94 -13.41 11.41
N GLU A 195 -6.89 -14.73 11.32
CA GLU A 195 -6.23 -15.58 12.31
C GLU A 195 -4.78 -15.86 11.89
N LEU A 196 -3.83 -15.44 12.72
CA LEU A 196 -2.41 -15.76 12.59
C LEU A 196 -2.11 -17.04 13.39
N VAL A 197 -1.66 -18.08 12.69
CA VAL A 197 -1.32 -19.37 13.28
C VAL A 197 0.20 -19.54 13.29
N VAL A 198 0.77 -19.82 14.46
CA VAL A 198 2.20 -20.05 14.61
C VAL A 198 2.46 -21.55 14.73
N ARG A 199 3.14 -22.14 13.74
CA ARG A 199 3.48 -23.57 13.73
C ARG A 199 4.83 -23.81 14.41
N GLY A 200 4.87 -24.65 15.44
CA GLY A 200 6.15 -25.20 15.88
C GLY A 200 6.70 -26.13 14.82
N GLU A 201 7.94 -25.94 14.39
CA GLU A 201 8.69 -27.04 13.80
C GLU A 201 8.77 -28.12 14.89
N SER A 202 7.98 -29.17 14.74
CA SER A 202 8.19 -30.39 15.51
C SER A 202 9.60 -30.86 15.16
N PRO A 203 10.52 -31.03 16.12
CA PRO A 203 11.79 -31.66 15.81
C PRO A 203 11.45 -33.11 15.46
N ALA A 204 11.35 -33.41 14.17
CA ALA A 204 11.45 -34.78 13.71
C ALA A 204 12.76 -35.31 14.29
N CYS A 205 12.68 -36.23 15.24
CA CYS A 205 13.84 -36.95 15.74
C CYS A 205 14.58 -37.51 14.53
N SER A 206 15.70 -36.91 14.17
CA SER A 206 16.60 -37.45 13.17
C SER A 206 17.23 -38.69 13.79
N SER A 207 16.65 -39.86 13.51
CA SER A 207 17.41 -41.11 13.62
C SER A 207 18.59 -40.97 12.67
N SER A 208 19.79 -40.74 13.21
CA SER A 208 21.02 -40.75 12.44
C SER A 208 21.16 -42.12 11.76
N PRO A 209 21.48 -42.19 10.45
CA PRO A 209 21.79 -43.46 9.84
C PRO A 209 23.13 -43.92 10.44
N GLN A 210 23.12 -45.06 11.15
CA GLN A 210 24.37 -45.66 11.64
C GLN A 210 25.29 -45.93 10.44
N ARG A 211 26.49 -45.34 10.51
CA ARG A 211 27.61 -45.68 9.66
C ARG A 211 27.95 -47.15 9.88
N GLN A 212 27.51 -48.03 8.97
CA GLN A 212 27.99 -49.41 8.94
C GLN A 212 29.46 -49.40 8.55
N GLU A 213 30.32 -49.94 9.42
CA GLU A 213 31.68 -50.30 9.01
C GLU A 213 31.63 -51.46 8.02
N PRO A 214 32.42 -51.44 6.94
CA PRO A 214 32.50 -52.56 6.03
C PRO A 214 33.18 -53.74 6.74
N VAL A 215 32.44 -54.84 6.90
CA VAL A 215 33.01 -56.11 7.33
C VAL A 215 34.00 -56.58 6.27
N ARG A 216 35.30 -56.65 6.61
CA ARG A 216 36.31 -57.33 5.78
C ARG A 216 35.92 -58.81 5.65
N GLN A 217 35.40 -59.20 4.49
CA GLN A 217 35.31 -60.61 4.13
C GLN A 217 36.65 -61.08 3.57
N MET A 218 37.20 -62.11 4.20
CA MET A 218 38.37 -62.85 3.74
C MET A 218 37.96 -63.71 2.53
N VAL A 219 38.49 -63.42 1.34
CA VAL A 219 38.31 -64.29 0.16
C VAL A 219 39.30 -65.46 0.25
N PRO A 220 38.87 -66.73 0.12
CA PRO A 220 39.80 -67.83 0.05
C PRO A 220 40.57 -67.80 -1.28
N VAL A 221 41.90 -67.84 -1.18
CA VAL A 221 42.84 -67.93 -2.32
C VAL A 221 42.63 -69.27 -3.02
N ARG A 222 42.24 -69.24 -4.31
CA ARG A 222 42.32 -70.41 -5.18
C ARG A 222 43.78 -70.61 -5.62
N PRO A 223 44.34 -71.83 -5.57
CA PRO A 223 45.63 -72.11 -6.17
C PRO A 223 45.51 -72.11 -7.70
N GLY A 224 46.05 -71.07 -8.34
CA GLY A 224 46.18 -70.96 -9.79
C GLY A 224 47.51 -71.55 -10.25
N ILE A 225 47.42 -72.55 -11.13
CA ILE A 225 48.53 -73.22 -11.83
C ILE A 225 49.31 -72.19 -12.66
N ARG A 226 50.65 -72.32 -12.62
CA ARG A 226 51.60 -71.45 -13.33
C ARG A 226 51.45 -71.59 -14.83
N HIS A 227 51.14 -70.50 -15.53
CA HIS A 227 51.49 -70.33 -16.93
C HIS A 227 52.47 -69.17 -17.08
N VAL A 228 53.61 -69.51 -17.68
CA VAL A 228 54.75 -68.66 -17.97
C VAL A 228 54.36 -67.63 -19.02
N ALA A 229 54.55 -66.35 -18.72
CA ALA A 229 54.39 -65.26 -19.67
C ALA A 229 55.63 -65.11 -20.56
N PRO A 230 55.49 -64.88 -21.87
CA PRO A 230 56.49 -64.19 -22.65
C PRO A 230 56.28 -62.67 -22.56
N ASN A 231 57.41 -61.98 -22.47
CA ASN A 231 57.58 -60.54 -22.30
C ASN A 231 57.06 -59.76 -23.53
N VAL A 232 56.14 -58.80 -23.34
CA VAL A 232 55.85 -57.78 -24.35
C VAL A 232 55.59 -56.44 -23.66
N ASN A 233 56.50 -55.49 -23.88
CA ASN A 233 56.37 -54.08 -23.55
C ASN A 233 55.12 -53.50 -24.24
N ARG A 234 54.23 -52.85 -23.47
CA ARG A 234 53.20 -51.99 -24.04
C ARG A 234 53.22 -50.60 -23.41
N VAL A 235 53.62 -49.65 -24.25
CA VAL A 235 53.52 -48.20 -24.10
C VAL A 235 52.05 -47.81 -24.24
N TRP A 236 51.59 -46.86 -23.42
CA TRP A 236 50.25 -46.26 -23.55
C TRP A 236 50.31 -45.04 -24.48
N ILE A 237 49.45 -45.00 -25.48
CA ILE A 237 49.16 -43.80 -26.28
C ILE A 237 47.66 -43.56 -26.16
N ALA A 238 47.26 -42.42 -25.60
CA ALA A 238 45.88 -41.98 -25.60
C ALA A 238 45.53 -41.45 -27.00
N ALA A 239 44.47 -41.99 -27.60
CA ALA A 239 43.85 -41.45 -28.80
C ALA A 239 42.38 -41.18 -28.50
N GLN A 240 42.00 -39.91 -28.64
CA GLN A 240 40.64 -39.42 -28.50
C GLN A 240 39.98 -39.49 -29.88
N GLU A 241 38.94 -40.30 -30.01
CA GLU A 241 38.19 -40.41 -31.26
C GLU A 241 37.32 -39.16 -31.46
N GLY A 242 37.64 -38.44 -32.53
CA GLY A 242 36.69 -37.62 -33.24
C GLY A 242 36.28 -38.30 -34.54
N SER A 243 35.19 -37.77 -35.11
CA SER A 243 34.81 -37.80 -36.53
C SER A 243 33.68 -38.82 -36.88
N PRO A 244 33.07 -38.69 -38.09
CA PRO A 244 31.72 -38.15 -38.23
C PRO A 244 30.89 -39.00 -39.24
N ALA A 245 29.78 -38.43 -39.73
CA ALA A 245 29.33 -38.45 -41.13
C ALA A 245 27.85 -38.82 -41.33
N LEU A 246 27.15 -37.82 -41.87
CA LEU A 246 25.91 -37.81 -42.67
C LEU A 246 26.14 -38.59 -44.01
N PRO A 247 25.25 -38.55 -45.06
CA PRO A 247 23.94 -37.90 -45.24
C PRO A 247 22.88 -38.77 -45.97
N LEU A 248 21.69 -38.22 -46.25
CA LEU A 248 21.16 -38.09 -47.62
C LEU A 248 20.04 -37.03 -47.68
N ALA A 249 20.13 -36.17 -48.70
CA ALA A 249 19.18 -35.13 -49.13
C ALA A 249 18.00 -35.75 -49.93
N HIS A 250 16.93 -35.12 -50.41
CA HIS A 250 16.51 -33.77 -50.83
C HIS A 250 14.96 -33.70 -50.62
N LEU A 251 14.30 -32.53 -50.54
CA LEU A 251 13.68 -31.86 -51.69
C LEU A 251 13.16 -30.48 -51.28
N ALA A 252 13.36 -29.52 -52.18
CA ALA A 252 12.92 -28.13 -52.11
C ALA A 252 11.44 -27.97 -52.48
N PHE A 253 10.79 -26.90 -52.00
CA PHE A 253 9.94 -26.03 -52.82
C PHE A 253 9.92 -24.61 -52.24
N ALA A 254 10.10 -23.64 -53.14
CA ALA A 254 10.11 -22.21 -52.91
C ALA A 254 8.70 -21.61 -53.02
N TRP A 255 8.49 -20.43 -52.41
CA TRP A 255 7.85 -19.19 -52.92
C TRP A 255 7.55 -18.29 -51.71
N LEU A 256 8.14 -17.10 -51.53
CA LEU A 256 8.06 -15.80 -52.24
C LEU A 256 7.09 -14.83 -51.57
N GLY A 257 7.59 -13.62 -51.30
CA GLY A 257 6.81 -12.41 -51.05
C GLY A 257 7.19 -11.69 -49.73
N THR A 258 8.21 -10.82 -49.70
CA THR A 258 8.16 -9.35 -49.99
C THR A 258 7.31 -8.54 -49.01
N GLN A 259 7.68 -7.38 -48.47
CA GLN A 259 8.89 -6.54 -48.61
C GLN A 259 8.79 -5.39 -47.58
N ALA A 260 9.98 -4.88 -47.21
CA ALA A 260 10.37 -3.46 -47.10
C ALA A 260 9.51 -2.47 -46.26
N GLY A 261 10.08 -1.57 -45.47
CA GLY A 261 11.45 -1.06 -45.42
C GLY A 261 11.45 0.46 -45.15
N ARG A 262 12.66 1.01 -45.05
CA ARG A 262 13.08 2.41 -44.76
C ARG A 262 13.24 2.68 -43.27
N ALA A 263 14.43 2.84 -42.69
CA ALA A 263 15.71 3.43 -43.12
C ALA A 263 15.58 4.89 -43.59
N ALA A 264 16.05 5.82 -42.76
CA ALA A 264 17.16 6.70 -43.12
C ALA A 264 17.75 7.35 -41.87
N ASN A 265 19.07 7.48 -41.93
CA ASN A 265 20.00 7.89 -40.88
C ASN A 265 20.53 9.31 -41.20
N ARG A 266 21.38 9.84 -40.30
CA ARG A 266 22.38 10.93 -40.48
C ARG A 266 21.86 12.39 -40.39
N LEU A 267 22.49 13.35 -39.71
CA LEU A 267 23.89 13.65 -39.32
C LEU A 267 23.89 14.49 -38.01
N MET A 268 24.72 14.19 -37.00
CA MET A 268 26.09 14.70 -36.67
C MET A 268 26.21 16.12 -36.06
N SER A 269 27.23 16.21 -35.19
CA SER A 269 27.78 17.36 -34.42
C SER A 269 26.99 17.72 -33.14
N GLY A 270 27.58 17.97 -31.98
CA GLY A 270 28.97 18.13 -31.50
C GLY A 270 28.93 18.91 -30.16
N LEU A 271 30.03 18.86 -29.37
CA LEU A 271 30.32 19.56 -28.09
C LEU A 271 29.89 18.78 -26.83
N SER A 272 30.78 18.08 -26.12
CA SER A 272 31.85 18.57 -25.21
C SER A 272 31.35 19.44 -24.06
N HIS A 273 31.25 18.88 -22.84
CA HIS A 273 32.06 19.32 -21.70
C HIS A 273 31.80 18.53 -20.40
N ARG A 274 32.93 18.07 -19.81
CA ARG A 274 33.30 18.01 -18.39
C ARG A 274 32.39 17.32 -17.35
N VAL A 275 32.88 16.16 -16.94
CA VAL A 275 32.81 15.55 -15.60
C VAL A 275 33.53 16.44 -14.56
N PRO A 276 33.07 16.45 -13.29
CA PRO A 276 34.00 16.49 -12.18
C PRO A 276 33.86 15.27 -11.27
N SER A 277 35.01 14.64 -11.09
CA SER A 277 35.39 13.70 -10.05
C SER A 277 35.45 14.40 -8.69
N HIS A 278 34.84 13.83 -7.66
CA HIS A 278 35.18 14.15 -6.28
C HIS A 278 35.98 13.00 -5.66
N THR A 279 37.25 13.34 -5.45
CA THR A 279 38.29 12.64 -4.73
C THR A 279 37.97 12.49 -3.25
N ALA A 280 38.17 11.28 -2.73
CA ALA A 280 38.30 11.01 -1.31
C ALA A 280 39.77 11.25 -0.88
N THR A 281 39.95 12.01 0.21
CA THR A 281 41.16 11.99 1.04
C THR A 281 40.81 12.62 2.37
N HIS A 282 40.85 11.86 3.46
CA HIS A 282 41.37 12.36 4.73
C HIS A 282 42.02 11.20 5.50
N ALA A 283 43.17 11.55 6.05
CA ALA A 283 44.23 10.66 6.53
C ALA A 283 44.05 10.23 7.99
N TRP A 284 44.63 9.06 8.26
CA TRP A 284 45.39 8.64 9.44
C TRP A 284 45.25 9.42 10.76
N ASP A 285 44.82 8.70 11.79
CA ASP A 285 45.54 8.68 13.07
C ASP A 285 45.38 7.31 13.76
N GLN A 286 46.52 6.72 14.13
CA GLN A 286 46.74 5.62 15.09
C GLN A 286 47.26 6.30 16.38
N PRO A 287 47.25 5.72 17.61
CA PRO A 287 47.69 4.35 17.84
C PRO A 287 47.16 3.59 19.09
N ALA A 288 47.67 2.36 19.21
CA ALA A 288 48.16 1.71 20.43
C ALA A 288 47.26 0.69 21.18
N HIS A 289 47.63 -0.58 20.93
CA HIS A 289 47.98 -1.62 21.91
C HIS A 289 46.97 -2.04 23.00
N ARG A 290 46.56 -3.32 22.96
CA ARG A 290 46.84 -4.33 24.01
C ARG A 290 46.30 -5.71 23.61
N THR A 291 47.21 -6.63 23.33
CA THR A 291 47.08 -8.08 23.63
C THR A 291 47.68 -8.30 25.04
N PRO A 292 47.32 -9.35 25.85
CA PRO A 292 47.24 -10.73 25.36
C PRO A 292 46.28 -11.74 26.08
N THR A 293 46.18 -12.92 25.43
CA THR A 293 46.05 -14.30 25.98
C THR A 293 44.70 -14.86 26.51
N PRO A 294 44.52 -16.21 26.48
CA PRO A 294 43.30 -16.86 26.00
C PRO A 294 42.52 -17.57 27.10
N LEU A 295 41.20 -17.69 26.94
CA LEU A 295 40.38 -18.55 27.81
C LEU A 295 39.39 -19.40 27.00
N ARG A 296 39.74 -20.68 26.93
CA ARG A 296 38.90 -21.84 27.25
C ARG A 296 37.71 -22.15 26.33
N ARG A 297 37.92 -23.18 25.50
CA ARG A 297 36.89 -24.04 24.89
C ARG A 297 35.76 -24.32 25.90
N GLN A 298 34.54 -23.89 25.60
CA GLN A 298 33.35 -24.51 26.19
C GLN A 298 32.95 -25.71 25.34
N ARG A 299 33.05 -26.88 25.96
CA ARG A 299 32.48 -28.14 25.49
C ARG A 299 30.95 -28.01 25.48
N SER A 300 30.35 -28.40 24.37
CA SER A 300 28.98 -28.88 24.33
C SER A 300 28.89 -30.17 25.18
N SER A 301 28.01 -30.18 26.18
CA SER A 301 27.58 -31.40 26.84
C SER A 301 26.38 -31.97 26.09
N PRO A 302 26.33 -33.29 25.85
CA PRO A 302 25.18 -33.93 25.22
C PRO A 302 24.06 -34.17 26.23
N CYS A 303 22.84 -34.28 25.71
CA CYS A 303 21.64 -34.68 26.42
C CYS A 303 21.86 -35.99 27.20
N ALA A 304 21.60 -35.97 28.51
CA ALA A 304 21.41 -37.16 29.30
C ALA A 304 19.90 -37.49 29.32
N GLY A 305 19.56 -38.70 28.89
CA GLY A 305 18.26 -39.31 29.11
C GLY A 305 18.43 -40.56 29.97
N ARG A 306 17.95 -40.48 31.21
CA ARG A 306 17.14 -41.48 31.91
C ARG A 306 16.60 -40.87 33.19
#